data_AF-A0A7C1SWT8-F1
#
_entry.id   AF-A0A7C1SWT8-F1
#
_cell.length_a   1.000
_cell.length_b   1.000
_cell.length_c   1.000
_cell.angle_alpha   90.00
_cell.angle_beta   90.00
_cell.angle_gamma   90.00
#
_symmetry.space_group_name_H-M   'P 1'
#
loop_
_entity.id
_entity.type
_entity.pdbx_description
1 polymer ?
#
loop_
_entity_poly.entity_id
_entity_poly.type
_entity_poly.pdbx_seq_one_letter_code
_entity_poly.pdbx_strand_id
1 'polypeptide(L)' 'MTELTRRERIRAAAIEHFSDEGHQLVVHEGETYARLVEKAKSCTIILAEINLDTLASQIERRLK' A
#
# COMPACT_ATOMS: atom_id res chain seq x y z
N MET A 1 -20.97 4.77 -12.52
CA MET A 1 -19.86 4.30 -11.66
C MET A 1 -19.13 3.23 -12.44
N THR A 2 -17.90 3.48 -12.88
CA THR A 2 -17.07 2.46 -13.51
C THR A 2 -16.75 1.39 -12.47
N GLU A 3 -17.04 0.12 -12.79
CA GLU A 3 -16.64 -0.99 -11.93
C GLU A 3 -15.13 -1.02 -11.81
N LEU A 4 -14.65 -1.09 -10.56
CA LEU A 4 -13.22 -1.22 -10.28
C LEU A 4 -12.74 -2.57 -10.84
N THR A 5 -11.63 -2.53 -11.56
CA THR A 5 -10.90 -3.72 -11.98
C THR A 5 -10.54 -4.59 -10.76
N ARG A 6 -10.30 -5.87 -11.00
CA ARG A 6 -9.91 -6.79 -9.91
C ARG A 6 -8.65 -6.30 -9.19
N ARG A 7 -7.64 -5.85 -9.95
CA ARG A 7 -6.43 -5.21 -9.40
C ARG A 7 -6.74 -4.01 -8.52
N GLU A 8 -7.61 -3.10 -8.95
CA GLU A 8 -7.96 -1.90 -8.17
C GLU A 8 -8.68 -2.27 -6.87
N ARG A 9 -9.54 -3.29 -6.88
CA ARG A 9 -10.17 -3.81 -5.67
C ARG A 9 -9.16 -4.41 -4.71
N ILE A 10 -8.18 -5.17 -5.20
CA ILE A 10 -7.10 -5.72 -4.38
C ILE A 10 -6.25 -4.57 -3.79
N ARG A 11 -5.91 -3.56 -4.59
CA ARG A 11 -5.16 -2.40 -4.11
C ARG A 11 -5.93 -1.64 -3.03
N ALA A 12 -7.23 -1.41 -3.22
CA ALA A 12 -8.07 -0.75 -2.23
C ALA A 12 -8.12 -1.53 -0.91
N ALA A 13 -8.28 -2.85 -0.97
CA ALA A 13 -8.24 -3.71 0.22
C ALA A 13 -6.88 -3.68 0.92
N ALA A 14 -5.78 -3.66 0.16
CA ALA A 14 -4.44 -3.52 0.73
C ALA A 14 -4.24 -2.17 1.41
N ILE A 15 -4.68 -1.08 0.78
CA ILE A 15 -4.65 0.28 1.34
C ILE A 15 -5.39 0.33 2.68
N GLU A 16 -6.62 -0.20 2.73
CA GLU A 16 -7.44 -0.27 3.95
C GLU A 16 -6.72 -1.06 5.05
N HIS A 17 -6.25 -2.26 4.74
CA HIS A 17 -5.54 -3.12 5.69
C HIS A 17 -4.29 -2.46 6.28
N PHE A 18 -3.41 -1.90 5.44
CA PHE A 18 -2.18 -1.26 5.93
C PHE A 18 -2.46 0.03 6.68
N SER A 19 -3.50 0.78 6.29
CA SER A 19 -3.96 1.96 7.02
C SER A 19 -4.44 1.60 8.42
N ASP A 20 -5.24 0.53 8.55
CA ASP A 20 -5.76 0.06 9.84
C ASP A 20 -4.65 -0.46 10.77
N GLU A 21 -3.58 -1.03 10.20
CA GLU A 21 -2.38 -1.41 10.95
C GLU A 21 -1.47 -0.23 11.32
N GLY A 22 -1.84 1.01 10.95
CA GLY A 22 -1.10 2.22 11.31
C GLY A 22 0.08 2.53 10.40
N HIS A 23 0.16 1.92 9.21
CA HIS A 23 1.17 2.30 8.23
C HIS A 23 0.87 3.67 7.64
N GLN A 24 1.93 4.43 7.33
CA GLN A 24 1.79 5.69 6.62
C GLN A 24 1.65 5.40 5.12
N LEU A 25 0.51 5.77 4.54
CA LEU A 25 0.30 5.68 3.10
C LEU A 25 0.88 6.90 2.39
N VAL A 26 1.65 6.67 1.34
CA VAL A 26 2.22 7.72 0.50
C VAL A 26 2.02 7.39 -0.97
N VAL A 27 1.90 8.44 -1.79
CA VAL A 27 1.91 8.30 -3.25
C VAL A 27 3.21 8.89 -3.77
N HIS A 28 3.96 8.10 -4.52
CA HIS A 28 5.20 8.53 -5.16
C HIS A 28 5.22 8.03 -6.60
N GLU A 29 5.51 8.92 -7.55
CA GLU A 29 5.51 8.63 -9.00
C GLU A 29 4.23 7.94 -9.52
N GLY A 30 3.08 8.20 -8.89
CA GLY A 30 1.79 7.61 -9.26
C GLY A 30 1.53 6.21 -8.67
N GLU A 31 2.47 5.66 -7.91
CA GLU A 31 2.31 4.40 -7.19
C GLU A 31 2.03 4.65 -5.70
N THR A 32 1.24 3.77 -5.11
CA THR A 32 0.87 3.85 -3.69
C THR A 32 1.77 2.93 -2.86
N TYR A 33 2.36 3.47 -1.80
CA TYR A 33 3.21 2.73 -0.89
C TYR A 33 2.68 2.80 0.54
N ALA A 34 2.76 1.68 1.26
CA ALA A 34 2.61 1.63 2.70
C ALA A 34 3.99 1.68 3.37
N ARG A 35 4.19 2.65 4.26
CA ARG A 35 5.42 2.81 5.03
C ARG A 35 5.20 2.42 6.48
N LEU A 36 6.00 1.49 6.97
CA LEU A 36 6.15 1.30 8.41
C LEU A 36 7.14 2.35 8.90
N VAL A 37 6.67 3.23 9.78
CA VAL A 37 7.48 4.35 10.29
C VAL A 37 7.59 4.30 11.81
N GLU A 38 8.77 4.61 12.31
CA GLU A 38 9.02 4.81 13.73
C GLU A 38 9.37 6.28 13.98
N LYS A 39 8.65 6.92 14.90
CA LYS A 39 8.91 8.31 15.28
C LYS A 39 9.92 8.35 16.42
N ALA A 40 11.12 8.82 16.12
CA ALA A 40 12.12 9.19 17.12
C ALA A 40 11.99 10.68 17.48
N LYS A 41 12.64 11.11 18.56
CA LYS A 41 12.52 12.48 19.13
C LYS A 41 12.80 13.61 18.12
N SER A 42 13.63 13.36 17.10
CA SER A 42 14.04 14.37 16.12
C SER A 42 13.91 13.94 14.66
N CYS A 43 13.45 12.72 14.40
CA CYS A 43 13.33 12.20 13.03
C CYS A 43 12.27 11.09 12.93
N THR A 44 11.78 10.89 11.72
CA THR A 44 10.98 9.73 11.35
C THR A 44 11.91 8.73 10.66
N ILE A 45 11.96 7.51 11.19
CA ILE A 45 12.72 6.41 10.60
C ILE A 45 11.74 5.56 9.79
N ILE A 46 12.06 5.33 8.52
CA ILE A 46 11.29 4.41 7.67
C ILE A 46 11.88 3.02 7.90
N LEU A 47 11.10 2.13 8.52
CA LEU A 47 11.50 0.76 8.82
C LEU A 47 11.26 -0.17 7.62
N ALA A 48 10.17 0.06 6.88
CA ALA A 48 9.84 -0.69 5.67
C ALA A 48 8.98 0.16 4.74
N GLU A 49 9.05 -0.13 3.44
CA GLU A 49 8.20 0.45 2.42
C GLU A 49 7.70 -0.66 1.48
N ILE A 50 6.39 -0.70 1.26
CA ILE A 50 5.71 -1.74 0.48
C ILE A 50 4.93 -1.07 -0.64
N ASN A 51 5.28 -1.37 -1.90
CA ASN A 51 4.54 -0.91 -3.07
C ASN A 51 3.23 -1.70 -3.23
N LEU A 52 2.10 -1.06 -2.94
CA LEU A 52 0.77 -1.68 -2.95
C LEU A 52 0.26 -1.96 -4.36
N ASP A 53 0.68 -1.17 -5.36
CA ASP A 53 0.36 -1.42 -6.77
C ASP A 53 1.05 -2.70 -7.29
N THR A 54 2.32 -2.88 -6.92
CA THR A 54 3.08 -4.10 -7.22
C THR A 54 2.49 -5.30 -6.46
N LEU A 55 2.18 -5.14 -5.17
CA LEU A 55 1.55 -6.20 -4.37
C LEU A 55 0.22 -6.64 -4.98
N ALA A 56 -0.65 -5.70 -5.34
CA ALA A 56 -1.93 -5.99 -5.99
C ALA A 56 -1.74 -6.76 -7.31
N SER A 57 -0.74 -6.37 -8.11
CA SER A 57 -0.39 -7.07 -9.35
C SER A 57 0.09 -8.50 -9.14
N GLN A 58 0.80 -8.78 -8.04
CA GLN A 58 1.28 -10.12 -7.72
C GLN A 58 0.16 -11.01 -7.20
N ILE A 59 -0.71 -10.47 -6.35
CA ILE A 59 -1.90 -11.19 -5.85
C ILE A 59 -2.83 -11.55 -7.02
N GLU A 60 -3.12 -10.59 -7.90
CA GLU A 60 -3.96 -10.84 -9.08
C GLU A 60 -3.39 -11.97 -9.95
N ARG A 61 -2.07 -12.00 -10.16
CA ARG A 61 -1.40 -13.05 -10.95
C ARG A 61 -1.45 -14.43 -10.30
N ARG A 62 -1.38 -14.51 -8.97
CA ARG A 62 -1.42 -15.78 -8.22
C ARG A 62 -2.82 -16.38 -8.07
N LEU A 63 -3.87 -15.57 -8.27
CA LEU A 63 -5.26 -16.02 -8.22
C LEU A 63 -5.83 -16.38 -9.62
N LYS A 64 -4.93 -16.70 -10.57
CA LYS A 64 -5.26 -17.31 -11.86
C LYS A 64 -5.28 -18.82 -11.72
#